data_AF-A0A1I3VAK6-F1
#
_entry.id   AF-A0A1I3VAK6-F1
#
_cell.length_a   1.000
_cell.length_b   1.000
_cell.length_c   1.000
_cell.angle_alpha   90.00
_cell.angle_beta   90.00
_cell.angle_gamma   90.00
#
_symmetry.space_group_name_H-M   'P 1'
#
loop_
_entity.id
_entity.type
_entity.pdbx_description
1 polymer ?
#
loop_
_entity_poly.entity_id
_entity_poly.type
_entity_poly.pdbx_seq_one_letter_code
_entity_poly.pdbx_strand_id
1 'polypeptide(L)' 'MREYQAYVIGEDGHIKQRLDLICADDAAAKERAKSLVENDAIELWQSDHKIATFDPDPLKAEQVQGWLKSELHPPK' A
#
# COMPACT_ATOMS: atom_id res chain seq x y z
N MET A 1 -17.03 4.80 -16.10
CA MET A 1 -16.13 4.44 -14.99
C MET A 1 -15.00 3.62 -15.58
N ARG A 2 -13.77 3.79 -15.10
CA ARG A 2 -12.58 3.08 -15.54
C ARG A 2 -12.15 2.08 -14.48
N GLU A 3 -11.56 0.99 -14.94
CA GLU A 3 -11.05 -0.08 -14.10
C GLU A 3 -9.57 0.19 -13.80
N TYR A 4 -9.24 0.25 -12.53
CA TYR A 4 -7.90 0.41 -12.01
C TYR A 4 -7.55 -0.80 -11.14
N GLN A 5 -6.27 -1.12 -11.05
CA GLN A 5 -5.75 -2.21 -10.25
C GLN A 5 -4.71 -1.62 -9.29
N ALA A 6 -5.00 -1.66 -8.00
CA ALA A 6 -4.04 -1.31 -6.96
C ALA A 6 -3.38 -2.58 -6.45
N TYR A 7 -2.07 -2.68 -6.64
CA TYR A 7 -1.25 -3.77 -6.14
C TYR A 7 -0.55 -3.32 -4.88
N VAL A 8 -0.82 -4.01 -3.78
CA VAL A 8 -0.16 -3.81 -2.50
C VAL A 8 1.12 -4.64 -2.50
N ILE A 9 2.26 -3.96 -2.42
CA ILE A 9 3.59 -4.54 -2.37
C ILE A 9 4.01 -4.62 -0.90
N GLY A 10 4.30 -5.85 -0.47
CA GLY A 10 4.80 -6.11 0.86
C GLY A 10 6.24 -5.67 1.05
N GLU A 11 6.67 -5.67 2.31
CA GLU A 11 8.05 -5.37 2.73
C GLU A 11 9.09 -6.28 2.06
N ASP A 12 8.69 -7.47 1.63
CA ASP A 12 9.52 -8.43 0.90
C ASP A 12 9.63 -8.14 -0.62
N GLY A 13 8.93 -7.12 -1.11
CA GLY A 13 8.90 -6.71 -2.52
C GLY A 13 7.92 -7.50 -3.41
N HIS A 14 7.18 -8.47 -2.86
CA HIS A 14 6.13 -9.18 -3.60
C HIS A 14 4.76 -8.55 -3.41
N ILE A 15 3.87 -8.83 -4.37
CA ILE A 15 2.47 -8.40 -4.32
C ILE A 15 1.75 -9.23 -3.23
N LYS A 16 1.38 -8.56 -2.14
CA LYS A 16 0.52 -9.13 -1.07
C LYS A 16 -0.94 -9.20 -1.52
N GLN A 17 -1.42 -8.18 -2.22
CA GLN A 17 -2.82 -8.07 -2.59
C GLN A 17 -3.01 -7.31 -3.90
N ARG A 18 -4.05 -7.69 -4.66
CA ARG A 18 -4.58 -6.92 -5.78
C ARG A 18 -5.99 -6.44 -5.42
N LEU A 19 -6.24 -5.16 -5.66
CA LEU A 19 -7.52 -4.49 -5.43
C LEU A 19 -7.99 -3.89 -6.76
N ASP A 20 -9.08 -4.42 -7.30
CA ASP A 20 -9.74 -3.85 -8.47
C ASP A 20 -10.63 -2.67 -8.04
N LEU A 21 -10.27 -1.48 -8.51
CA LEU A 21 -10.90 -0.21 -8.20
C LEU A 21 -11.65 0.30 -9.43
N ILE A 22 -12.95 0.53 -9.31
CA ILE A 22 -13.74 1.17 -10.36
C ILE A 22 -13.87 2.65 -9.99
N CYS A 23 -13.19 3.53 -10.73
CA CYS A 23 -13.13 4.97 -10.46
C CYS A 23 -13.51 5.78 -11.70
N ALA A 24 -14.01 7.01 -11.52
CA ALA A 24 -14.36 7.87 -12.64
C ALA A 24 -13.11 8.33 -13.41
N ASP A 25 -12.08 8.75 -12.68
CA ASP A 25 -10.86 9.38 -13.21
C ASP A 25 -9.64 8.98 -12.38
N ASP A 26 -8.45 9.27 -12.93
CA ASP A 26 -7.17 8.93 -12.31
C ASP A 26 -7.00 9.61 -10.94
N ALA A 27 -7.58 10.79 -10.73
CA ALA A 27 -7.54 11.49 -9.46
C ALA A 27 -8.25 10.69 -8.34
N ALA A 28 -9.46 10.20 -8.61
CA ALA A 28 -10.23 9.40 -7.65
C ALA A 28 -9.53 8.07 -7.35
N ALA A 29 -8.92 7.44 -8.37
CA ALA A 29 -8.14 6.22 -8.21
C ALA A 29 -6.89 6.46 -7.33
N LYS A 30 -6.20 7.59 -7.51
CA LYS A 30 -5.05 7.99 -6.69
C LYS A 30 -5.44 8.24 -5.24
N GLU A 31 -6.57 8.89 -4.97
CA GLU A 31 -7.06 9.10 -3.61
C GLU A 31 -7.36 7.77 -2.90
N ARG A 32 -8.03 6.85 -3.61
CA ARG A 32 -8.28 5.49 -3.10
C ARG A 32 -6.99 4.72 -2.82
N ALA A 33 -6.03 4.77 -3.75
CA ALA A 33 -4.73 4.14 -3.57
C ALA A 33 -3.99 4.74 -2.38
N LYS A 34 -3.97 6.07 -2.22
CA LYS A 34 -3.28 6.76 -1.12
C LYS A 34 -3.82 6.37 0.26
N SER A 35 -5.13 6.16 0.40
CA SER A 35 -5.73 5.66 1.65
C SER A 35 -5.30 4.24 2.03
N LEU A 36 -4.74 3.48 1.09
CA LEU A 36 -4.26 2.12 1.35
C LEU A 36 -2.77 2.08 1.73
N VAL A 37 -2.01 3.17 1.51
CA VAL A 37 -0.54 3.32 1.73
C VAL A 37 -0.22 3.62 3.19
N GLU A 38 -0.99 3.11 4.14
CA GLU A 38 -0.72 3.36 5.56
C GLU A 38 0.43 2.49 6.11
N ASN A 39 0.81 1.43 5.39
CA ASN A 39 1.88 0.51 5.82
C ASN A 39 2.69 -0.06 4.66
N ASP A 40 2.01 -0.39 3.57
CA ASP A 40 2.60 -1.08 2.42
C ASP A 40 2.70 -0.14 1.21
N ALA A 41 3.65 -0.42 0.31
CA ALA A 41 3.77 0.28 -0.96
C ALA A 41 2.65 -0.14 -1.91
N ILE A 42 2.14 0.78 -2.71
CA ILE A 42 1.03 0.53 -3.61
C ILE A 42 1.33 1.02 -4.99
N GLU A 43 1.21 0.12 -5.96
CA GLU A 43 1.28 0.45 -7.36
C GLU A 43 -0.14 0.51 -7.94
N LEU A 44 -0.49 1.67 -8.48
CA LEU A 44 -1.75 1.89 -9.17
C LEU A 44 -1.55 1.71 -10.68
N TRP A 45 -2.29 0.79 -11.25
CA TRP A 45 -2.27 0.42 -12.66
C TRP A 45 -3.65 0.58 -13.30
N GLN A 46 -3.65 0.74 -14.62
CA GLN A 46 -4.83 0.69 -15.47
C GLN A 46 -4.49 -0.19 -16.68
N SER A 47 -5.07 -1.39 -16.72
CA SER A 47 -4.68 -2.42 -17.70
C SER A 47 -3.16 -2.65 -17.72
N ASP A 48 -2.46 -2.29 -18.80
CA ASP A 48 -1.02 -2.41 -18.95
C ASP A 48 -0.23 -1.15 -18.54
N HIS A 49 -0.91 -0.06 -18.18
CA HIS A 49 -0.29 1.22 -17.89
C HIS A 49 -0.20 1.50 -16.38
N LYS A 50 1.03 1.71 -15.88
CA LYS A 50 1.26 2.14 -14.49
C LYS A 50 0.93 3.63 -14.37
N ILE A 51 -0.06 3.95 -13.54
CA ILE A 51 -0.55 5.32 -13.32
C ILE A 51 0.28 6.04 -12.27
N ALA A 52 0.57 5.38 -11.15
CA ALA A 52 1.35 5.93 -10.04
C ALA A 52 1.86 4.83 -9.12
N THR A 53 2.95 5.10 -8.41
CA THR A 53 3.42 4.29 -7.28
C THR A 53 3.40 5.16 -6.03
N PHE A 54 2.91 4.61 -4.94
CA PHE A 54 2.83 5.25 -3.64
C PHE A 54 3.64 4.43 -2.66
N ASP A 55 4.73 5.00 -2.18
CA ASP A 55 5.60 4.34 -1.21
C ASP A 55 5.18 4.76 0.22
N PRO A 56 5.17 3.85 1.20
CA PRO A 56 4.96 4.22 2.59
C PRO A 56 6.18 5.02 3.04
N ASP A 57 5.96 6.06 3.85
CA ASP A 57 7.09 6.81 4.39
C ASP A 57 7.97 5.87 5.25
N PRO A 58 9.26 5.68 4.91
CA PRO A 58 10.10 4.68 5.57
C PRO A 58 10.24 4.94 7.07
N LEU A 59 10.15 6.21 7.50
CA LEU A 59 10.22 6.58 8.91
C LEU A 59 8.96 6.20 9.69
N LYS A 60 7.82 5.99 9.01
CA LYS A 60 6.58 5.52 9.65
C LYS A 60 6.45 4.00 9.65
N ALA A 61 6.91 3.32 8.59
CA ALA A 61 6.89 1.86 8.52
C ALA A 61 7.76 1.22 9.62
N GLU A 62 8.90 1.82 9.97
CA GLU A 62 9.76 1.33 11.06
C GLU A 62 9.16 1.58 12.46
N GLN A 63 8.35 2.62 12.65
CA GLN A 63 7.83 3.01 13.97
C GLN A 63 6.69 2.11 14.46
N VAL A 64 5.86 1.56 13.57
CA VAL A 64 4.87 0.51 13.91
C VAL A 64 5.55 -0.82 14.27
N GLN A 65 6.71 -1.10 13.66
CA GLN A 65 7.46 -2.36 13.85
C GLN A 65 8.26 -2.38 15.17
N GLY A 66 8.74 -1.23 15.65
CA GLY A 66 9.48 -1.12 16.92
C GLY A 66 8.64 -1.45 18.15
N TRP A 67 7.33 -1.18 18.12
CA TRP A 67 6.41 -1.50 19.22
C TRP A 67 6.05 -2.99 19.28
N LEU A 68 5.79 -3.63 18.14
CA LEU A 68 5.36 -5.04 18.10
C LEU A 68 6.46 -6.01 18.56
N LYS A 69 7.73 -5.68 18.31
CA LYS A 69 8.88 -6.50 18.75
C LYS A 69 9.20 -6.33 20.25
N SER A 70 8.72 -5.26 20.89
CA SER A 70 9.06 -4.93 22.27
C SER A 70 8.15 -5.59 23.31
N GLU A 71 7.02 -6.17 22.92
CA GLU A 71 6.07 -6.81 23.85
C GLU A 71 6.36 -8.30 24.16
N LEU A 72 7.40 -8.90 23.54
CA LEU A 72 7.70 -10.33 23.72
C LEU A 72 8.69 -10.65 24.85
N HIS A 73 8.97 -9.73 25.76
CA HIS A 73 9.72 -10.08 26.98
C HIS A 73 8.76 -10.62 28.06
N PRO A 74 8.74 -11.93 28.37
CA PRO A 74 7.98 -12.40 29.52
C PRO A 74 8.59 -11.80 30.80
N PRO A 75 7.76 -11.32 31.76
CA PRO A 75 8.26 -10.87 33.05
C PRO A 75 8.92 -12.04 33.79
N LYS A 76 10.02 -11.71 34.47
CA LYS A 76 10.94 -12.64 35.15
C LYS A 76 10.48 -12.95 36.56
#